data_AF-A0A668SR62-F1
#
_entry.id   AF-A0A668SR62-F1
#
_cell.length_a   1.000
_cell.length_b   1.000
_cell.length_c   1.000
_cell.angle_alpha   90.00
_cell.angle_beta   90.00
_cell.angle_gamma   90.00
#
_symmetry.space_group_name_H-M   'P 1'
#
loop_
_entity.id
_entity.type
_entity.pdbx_description
1 polymer ?
#
loop_
_entity_poly.entity_id
_entity_poly.type
_entity_poly.pdbx_seq_one_letter_code
_entity_poly.pdbx_strand_id
1 'polypeptide(L)'
;SNTNVKVDVSLRQNSTTVKEGEQFAIHCDIVNVAPARNLSVLWHKGNKILNSETFDDSRPSPVSKSSVLTLTAHGGDDGAEIWCEAKLNLWPGEQGPTMMRSKSHRVTVLFFLSASLYSDTFITFLISLYCFLFFPLSCIFAYL
;
A
#
# COMPACT_ATOMS: atom_id res chain seq x y z
N SER A 1 10.70 -3.35 -32.68
CA SER A 1 11.92 -4.08 -32.29
C SER A 1 11.80 -4.44 -30.81
N ASN A 2 12.23 -5.64 -30.46
CA ASN A 2 12.00 -6.32 -29.17
C ASN A 2 12.84 -5.68 -28.05
N THR A 3 12.24 -4.83 -27.21
CA THR A 3 12.91 -4.30 -26.02
C THR A 3 12.70 -5.28 -24.88
N ASN A 4 13.75 -6.04 -24.53
CA ASN A 4 13.80 -7.01 -23.41
C ASN A 4 13.74 -6.34 -22.02
N VAL A 5 12.96 -5.26 -21.88
CA VAL A 5 12.75 -4.58 -20.60
C VAL A 5 11.77 -5.44 -19.80
N LYS A 6 12.10 -5.78 -18.56
CA LYS A 6 11.18 -6.48 -17.65
C LYS A 6 10.94 -5.58 -16.45
N VAL A 7 9.66 -5.34 -16.16
CA VAL A 7 9.23 -4.58 -14.99
C VAL A 7 8.56 -5.55 -14.03
N ASP A 8 9.10 -5.62 -12.83
CA ASP A 8 8.61 -6.48 -11.77
C ASP A 8 8.30 -5.63 -10.54
N VAL A 9 7.21 -5.95 -9.84
CA VAL A 9 6.90 -5.32 -8.55
C VAL A 9 6.97 -6.38 -7.49
N SER A 10 7.76 -6.10 -6.47
CA SER A 10 7.88 -6.94 -5.30
C SER A 10 7.67 -6.11 -4.04
N LEU A 11 6.94 -6.67 -3.08
CA LEU A 11 7.03 -6.19 -1.70
C LEU A 11 8.38 -6.64 -1.14
N ARG A 12 9.16 -5.70 -0.59
CA ARG A 12 10.30 -6.08 0.25
C ARG A 12 9.87 -6.60 1.61
N GLN A 13 8.62 -6.36 2.01
CA GLN A 13 8.06 -7.00 3.19
C GLN A 13 7.74 -8.46 2.86
N ASN A 14 8.25 -9.37 3.67
CA ASN A 14 8.01 -10.81 3.58
C ASN A 14 6.54 -11.22 3.79
N SER A 15 5.62 -10.25 3.93
CA SER A 15 4.20 -10.44 4.18
C SER A 15 3.40 -9.47 3.31
N THR A 16 2.36 -9.98 2.64
CA THR A 16 1.31 -9.22 1.94
C THR A 16 0.36 -8.48 2.89
N THR A 17 0.61 -8.57 4.18
CA THR A 17 -0.31 -8.17 5.23
C THR A 17 0.39 -7.21 6.19
N VAL A 18 -0.17 -6.00 6.31
CA VAL A 18 0.36 -4.87 7.09
C VAL A 18 -0.66 -4.47 8.14
N LYS A 19 -0.23 -4.06 9.34
CA LYS A 19 -1.16 -3.59 10.36
C LYS A 19 -1.54 -2.13 10.10
N GLU A 20 -2.77 -1.76 10.41
CA GLU A 20 -3.20 -0.36 10.33
C GLU A 20 -2.27 0.55 11.16
N GLY A 21 -1.85 1.66 10.55
CA GLY A 21 -0.90 2.61 11.12
C GLY A 21 0.58 2.26 10.90
N GLU A 22 0.91 1.05 10.45
CA GLU A 22 2.30 0.70 10.14
C GLU A 22 2.72 1.21 8.75
N GLN A 23 4.01 1.55 8.63
CA GLN A 23 4.63 1.89 7.35
C GLN A 23 5.16 0.64 6.65
N PHE A 24 5.02 0.62 5.33
CA PHE A 24 5.56 -0.43 4.47
C PHE A 24 6.15 0.13 3.19
N ALA A 25 7.12 -0.60 2.62
CA ALA A 25 7.81 -0.23 1.40
C ALA A 25 7.57 -1.26 0.28
N ILE A 26 7.22 -0.77 -0.91
CA ILE A 26 7.06 -1.54 -2.13
C ILE A 26 8.17 -1.17 -3.11
N HIS A 27 8.71 -2.17 -3.80
CA HIS A 27 9.76 -2.00 -4.79
C HIS A 27 9.25 -2.31 -6.19
N CYS A 28 9.63 -1.46 -7.13
CA CYS A 28 9.44 -1.67 -8.55
C CYS A 28 10.81 -1.80 -9.18
N ASP A 29 11.17 -3.02 -9.58
CA ASP A 29 12.45 -3.36 -10.18
C ASP A 29 12.30 -3.39 -11.70
N ILE A 30 13.05 -2.52 -12.38
CA ILE A 30 13.10 -2.41 -13.84
C ILE A 30 14.48 -2.88 -14.30
N VAL A 31 14.51 -3.93 -15.10
CA VAL A 31 15.77 -4.49 -15.63
C VAL A 31 15.89 -4.29 -17.13
N ASN A 32 17.14 -4.24 -17.60
CA ASN A 32 17.51 -4.08 -19.01
C ASN A 32 17.03 -2.77 -19.66
N VAL A 33 17.04 -1.66 -18.93
CA VAL A 33 16.61 -0.36 -19.46
C VAL A 33 17.80 0.49 -19.91
N ALA A 34 17.72 1.06 -21.12
CA ALA A 34 18.69 2.03 -21.62
C ALA A 34 18.05 3.03 -22.62
N PRO A 35 18.48 4.29 -22.62
CA PRO A 35 19.23 4.94 -21.55
C PRO A 35 18.30 5.24 -20.36
N ALA A 36 18.76 5.00 -19.13
CA ALA A 36 17.91 5.13 -17.95
C ALA A 36 17.46 6.58 -17.67
N ARG A 37 18.17 7.59 -18.18
CA ARG A 37 17.76 9.01 -18.15
C ARG A 37 16.40 9.30 -18.79
N ASN A 38 15.93 8.42 -19.68
CA ASN A 38 14.64 8.57 -20.35
C ASN A 38 13.54 7.71 -19.71
N LEU A 39 13.86 7.02 -18.61
CA LEU A 39 12.92 6.22 -17.85
C LEU A 39 12.19 7.11 -16.84
N SER A 40 10.87 6.94 -16.79
CA SER A 40 10.01 7.42 -15.70
C SER A 40 9.22 6.24 -15.13
N VAL A 41 9.03 6.22 -13.81
CA VAL A 41 8.27 5.21 -13.09
C VAL A 41 7.12 5.88 -12.39
N LEU A 42 5.91 5.42 -12.68
CA LEU A 42 4.68 5.92 -12.06
C LEU A 42 4.11 4.85 -11.15
N TRP A 43 3.80 5.25 -9.92
CA TRP A 43 3.12 4.40 -8.95
C TRP A 43 1.63 4.65 -8.99
N HIS A 44 0.85 3.58 -9.08
CA HIS A 44 -0.59 3.63 -9.15
C HIS A 44 -1.22 2.85 -7.99
N LYS A 45 -2.34 3.36 -7.50
CA LYS A 45 -3.24 2.69 -6.55
C LYS A 45 -4.67 2.89 -7.02
N GLY A 46 -5.27 1.83 -7.57
CA GLY A 46 -6.51 1.95 -8.33
C GLY A 46 -6.38 3.05 -9.40
N ASN A 47 -7.30 4.01 -9.42
CA ASN A 47 -7.31 5.08 -10.43
C ASN A 47 -6.45 6.30 -10.07
N LYS A 48 -5.64 6.24 -9.00
CA LYS A 48 -4.83 7.38 -8.53
C LYS A 48 -3.33 7.12 -8.76
N ILE A 49 -2.61 8.18 -9.11
CA ILE A 49 -1.14 8.19 -9.14
C ILE A 49 -0.66 8.61 -7.75
N LEU A 50 0.17 7.77 -7.13
CA LEU A 50 0.74 8.01 -5.80
C LEU A 50 2.07 8.76 -5.86
N ASN A 51 2.92 8.39 -6.81
CA ASN A 51 4.26 8.95 -6.95
C ASN A 51 4.74 8.83 -8.40
N SER A 52 5.68 9.69 -8.79
CA SER A 52 6.42 9.60 -10.05
C SER A 52 7.90 9.80 -9.79
N GLU A 53 8.72 8.91 -10.30
CA GLU A 53 10.18 8.96 -10.16
C GLU A 53 10.84 8.98 -11.54
N THR A 54 11.89 9.77 -11.68
CA THR A 54 12.77 9.79 -12.84
C THR A 54 14.18 9.49 -12.40
N PHE A 55 14.98 8.92 -13.30
CA PHE A 55 16.37 8.57 -13.00
C PHE A 55 17.30 9.49 -13.78
N ASP A 56 18.30 10.06 -13.13
CA ASP A 56 19.38 10.77 -13.81
C ASP A 56 20.57 9.82 -14.01
N ASP A 57 20.49 9.02 -15.07
CA ASP A 57 21.54 8.07 -15.42
C ASP A 57 21.78 8.06 -16.93
N SER A 58 22.86 8.72 -17.32
CA SER A 58 23.23 8.96 -18.70
C SER A 58 23.97 7.78 -19.36
N ARG A 59 24.15 6.66 -18.64
CA ARG A 59 24.81 5.48 -19.20
C ARG A 59 24.03 4.98 -20.43
N PRO A 60 24.71 4.78 -21.57
CA PRO A 60 24.07 4.29 -22.79
C PRO A 60 23.79 2.77 -22.72
N SER A 61 24.46 2.05 -21.84
CA SER A 61 24.30 0.61 -21.64
C SER A 61 23.02 0.26 -20.85
N PRO A 62 22.39 -0.90 -21.08
CA PRO A 62 21.29 -1.40 -20.26
C PRO A 62 21.70 -1.49 -18.79
N VAL A 63 20.87 -0.91 -17.92
CA VAL A 63 21.05 -0.95 -16.46
C VAL A 63 19.78 -1.46 -15.79
N SER A 64 19.91 -1.83 -14.51
CA SER A 64 18.78 -2.11 -13.64
C SER A 64 18.52 -0.92 -12.73
N LYS A 65 17.26 -0.54 -12.56
CA LYS A 65 16.80 0.52 -11.66
C LYS A 65 15.72 -0.03 -10.74
N SER A 66 15.63 0.53 -9.54
CA SER A 66 14.60 0.19 -8.57
C SER A 66 14.01 1.49 -8.05
N SER A 67 12.68 1.59 -8.06
CA SER A 67 11.93 2.66 -7.42
C SER A 67 11.31 2.13 -6.13
N VAL A 68 11.28 2.96 -5.08
CA VAL A 68 10.75 2.58 -3.78
C VAL A 68 9.61 3.51 -3.39
N LEU A 69 8.46 2.93 -3.07
CA LEU A 69 7.32 3.66 -2.54
C LEU A 69 7.07 3.26 -1.09
N THR A 70 7.12 4.23 -0.18
CA THR A 70 6.76 4.04 1.23
C THR A 70 5.36 4.57 1.48
N LEU A 71 4.50 3.74 2.09
CA LEU A 71 3.11 4.08 2.41
C LEU A 71 2.83 3.75 3.87
N THR A 72 1.85 4.44 4.44
CA THR A 72 1.25 4.09 5.73
C THR A 72 -0.03 3.30 5.48
N ALA A 73 -0.20 2.17 6.14
CA ALA A 73 -1.40 1.35 6.02
C ALA A 73 -2.59 2.06 6.68
N HIS A 74 -3.58 2.43 5.88
CA HIS A 74 -4.84 2.97 6.36
C HIS A 74 -5.96 1.96 6.18
N GLY A 75 -6.96 1.98 7.05
CA GLY A 75 -8.12 1.10 6.91
C GLY A 75 -8.83 1.15 5.55
N GLY A 76 -8.92 2.34 4.94
CA GLY A 76 -9.50 2.49 3.60
C GLY A 76 -8.67 1.89 2.47
N ASP A 77 -7.48 1.36 2.76
CA ASP A 77 -6.55 0.80 1.79
C ASP A 77 -6.63 -0.73 1.70
N ASP A 78 -7.45 -1.36 2.54
CA ASP A 78 -7.64 -2.81 2.49
C ASP A 78 -8.20 -3.26 1.14
N GLY A 79 -7.54 -4.24 0.54
CA GLY A 79 -7.86 -4.74 -0.79
C GLY A 79 -7.42 -3.82 -1.94
N ALA A 80 -6.73 -2.70 -1.66
CA ALA A 80 -6.21 -1.84 -2.70
C ALA A 80 -5.12 -2.54 -3.53
N GLU A 81 -5.22 -2.42 -4.85
CA GLU A 81 -4.21 -2.89 -5.78
C GLU A 81 -3.22 -1.77 -6.11
N ILE A 82 -1.94 -2.05 -5.91
CA ILE A 82 -0.83 -1.16 -6.22
C ILE A 82 -0.02 -1.76 -7.36
N TRP A 83 0.38 -0.95 -8.33
CA TRP A 83 1.28 -1.36 -9.40
C TRP A 83 2.19 -0.20 -9.80
N CYS A 84 3.29 -0.53 -10.48
CA CYS A 84 4.11 0.48 -11.13
C CYS A 84 4.01 0.38 -12.65
N GLU A 85 4.15 1.51 -13.30
CA GLU A 85 4.24 1.64 -14.75
C GLU A 85 5.57 2.29 -15.11
N ALA A 86 6.39 1.61 -15.89
CA ALA A 86 7.63 2.14 -16.44
C ALA A 86 7.37 2.71 -17.83
N LYS A 87 7.70 3.98 -18.04
CA LYS A 87 7.61 4.66 -19.33
C LYS A 87 9.01 5.07 -19.79
N LEU A 88 9.44 4.50 -20.90
CA LEU A 88 10.71 4.81 -21.54
C LEU A 88 10.46 5.66 -22.78
N ASN A 89 10.86 6.94 -22.71
CA ASN A 89 10.66 7.90 -23.79
C ASN A 89 11.91 7.96 -24.67
N LEU A 90 11.95 7.16 -25.72
CA LEU A 90 12.99 7.27 -26.75
C LEU A 90 12.60 8.40 -27.70
N TRP A 91 13.57 9.22 -28.13
CA TRP A 91 13.35 10.36 -29.02
C TRP A 91 12.52 9.96 -30.26
N PRO A 92 11.69 10.86 -30.83
CA PRO A 92 10.81 10.53 -31.94
C PRO A 92 11.61 10.10 -33.18
N GLY A 93 11.75 8.79 -33.34
CA GLY A 93 12.46 8.15 -34.44
C GLY A 93 11.70 6.93 -34.92
N GLU A 94 11.47 5.93 -34.07
CA GLU A 94 10.97 4.63 -34.58
C GLU A 94 10.01 3.84 -33.64
N GLN A 95 9.86 4.22 -32.37
CA GLN A 95 8.87 3.65 -31.48
C GLN A 95 8.35 4.74 -30.54
N GLY A 96 7.03 4.83 -30.36
CA GLY A 96 6.44 5.65 -29.31
C GLY A 96 6.95 5.24 -27.91
N PRO A 97 6.56 5.97 -26.85
CA PRO A 97 7.00 5.66 -25.49
C PRO A 97 6.69 4.19 -25.16
N THR A 98 7.71 3.41 -24.82
CA THR A 98 7.51 2.01 -24.41
C THR A 98 6.96 2.04 -23.01
N MET A 99 5.69 1.63 -22.86
CA MET A 99 5.00 1.54 -21.58
C MET A 99 4.95 0.09 -21.15
N MET A 100 5.43 -0.18 -19.93
CA MET A 100 5.47 -1.52 -19.38
C MET A 100 4.90 -1.50 -17.96
N ARG A 101 3.81 -2.24 -17.76
CA ARG A 101 3.11 -2.33 -16.48
C ARG A 101 3.55 -3.56 -15.72
N SER A 102 3.78 -3.41 -14.41
CA SER A 102 4.01 -4.55 -13.52
C SER A 102 2.72 -5.35 -13.27
N LYS A 103 2.86 -6.53 -12.65
CA LYS A 103 1.71 -7.16 -11.98
C LYS A 103 1.22 -6.26 -10.84
N SER A 104 -0.10 -6.29 -10.59
CA SER A 104 -0.67 -5.64 -9.42
C SER A 104 -0.31 -6.41 -8.16
N HIS A 105 -0.14 -5.66 -7.08
CA HIS A 105 0.09 -6.18 -5.76
C HIS A 105 -1.07 -5.74 -4.86
N ARG A 106 -1.77 -6.71 -4.26
CA ARG A 106 -2.90 -6.45 -3.39
C ARG A 106 -2.40 -6.28 -1.95
N VAL A 107 -2.70 -5.14 -1.34
CA VAL A 107 -2.37 -4.87 0.07
C VAL A 107 -3.53 -5.35 0.94
N THR A 108 -3.21 -6.07 2.02
CA THR A 108 -4.17 -6.45 3.05
C THR A 108 -3.83 -5.72 4.34
N VAL A 109 -4.79 -4.97 4.89
CA VAL A 109 -4.61 -4.18 6.11
C VAL A 109 -5.28 -4.89 7.28
N LEU A 110 -4.51 -5.23 8.31
CA LEU A 110 -5.02 -5.78 9.56
C LEU A 110 -5.44 -4.65 10.50
N PHE A 111 -6.73 -4.60 10.75
CA PHE A 111 -7.32 -3.76 11.78
C PHE A 111 -7.19 -4.47 13.13
N PHE A 112 -6.54 -3.82 14.09
CA PHE A 112 -6.75 -4.19 15.48
C PHE A 112 -8.10 -3.62 15.89
N LEU A 113 -9.16 -4.42 15.74
CA LEU A 113 -10.36 -4.19 16.54
C LEU A 113 -9.90 -4.30 17.99
N SER A 114 -9.82 -3.16 18.69
CA SER A 114 -9.72 -3.16 20.15
C SER A 114 -11.06 -3.70 20.68
N ALA A 115 -11.25 -5.02 20.60
CA ALA A 115 -12.40 -5.74 21.15
C ALA A 115 -12.56 -5.43 22.64
N SER A 116 -11.48 -5.04 23.31
CA SER A 116 -11.41 -4.60 24.70
C SER A 116 -12.34 -3.41 25.01
N LEU A 117 -12.49 -2.44 24.11
CA LEU A 117 -13.35 -1.27 24.38
C LEU A 117 -14.83 -1.56 24.15
N TYR A 118 -15.16 -2.52 23.27
CA TYR A 118 -16.55 -2.91 23.00
C TYR A 118 -17.07 -3.88 24.06
N SER A 119 -16.25 -4.83 24.52
CA SER A 119 -16.64 -5.72 25.63
C SER A 119 -16.82 -4.96 26.93
N ASP A 120 -15.89 -4.05 27.29
CA ASP A 120 -15.95 -3.38 28.59
C ASP A 120 -17.12 -2.39 28.68
N THR A 121 -17.37 -1.60 27.63
CA THR A 121 -18.51 -0.66 27.62
C THR A 121 -19.86 -1.35 27.46
N PHE A 122 -19.94 -2.43 26.66
CA PHE A 122 -21.19 -3.17 26.48
C PHE A 122 -21.54 -4.02 27.71
N ILE A 123 -20.57 -4.68 28.32
CA ILE A 123 -20.79 -5.47 29.54
C ILE A 123 -21.17 -4.55 30.71
N THR A 124 -20.49 -3.41 30.88
CA THR A 124 -20.87 -2.45 31.93
C THR A 124 -22.26 -1.87 31.72
N PHE A 125 -22.65 -1.58 30.46
CA PHE A 125 -24.01 -1.13 30.15
C PHE A 125 -25.07 -2.21 30.44
N LEU A 126 -24.82 -3.47 30.08
CA LEU A 126 -25.73 -4.59 30.37
C LEU A 126 -25.87 -4.86 31.86
N ILE A 127 -24.77 -4.81 32.62
CA ILE A 127 -24.80 -4.95 34.08
C ILE A 127 -25.62 -3.80 34.69
N SER A 128 -25.37 -2.56 34.25
CA SER A 128 -26.12 -1.39 34.70
C SER A 128 -27.63 -1.55 34.42
N LEU A 129 -28.01 -1.91 33.19
CA LEU A 129 -29.41 -2.11 32.80
C LEU A 129 -30.08 -3.24 33.60
N TYR A 130 -29.39 -4.36 33.80
CA TYR A 130 -29.88 -5.46 34.62
C TYR A 130 -30.11 -5.04 36.08
N CYS A 131 -29.15 -4.31 36.66
CA CYS A 131 -29.26 -3.74 37.99
C CYS A 131 -30.44 -2.77 38.13
N PHE A 132 -30.65 -1.89 37.15
CA PHE A 132 -31.80 -0.96 37.13
C PHE A 132 -33.15 -1.68 37.01
N LEU A 133 -33.24 -2.75 36.22
CA LEU A 133 -34.49 -3.46 35.96
C LEU A 133 -34.90 -4.43 37.07
N PHE A 134 -33.94 -5.13 37.68
CA PHE A 134 -34.23 -6.21 38.63
C PHE A 134 -33.96 -5.86 40.10
N PHE A 135 -33.18 -4.80 40.35
CA PHE A 135 -32.71 -4.45 41.69
C PHE A 135 -32.72 -2.92 41.97
N PRO A 136 -33.81 -2.20 41.70
CA PRO A 136 -33.85 -0.73 41.82
C PRO A 136 -33.60 -0.21 43.25
N LEU A 137 -33.85 -1.04 44.27
CA LEU A 137 -33.71 -0.67 45.69
C LEU A 137 -32.31 -0.94 46.28
N SER A 138 -31.45 -1.74 45.62
CA SER A 138 -30.11 -2.09 46.11
C SER A 138 -28.97 -1.35 45.40
N CYS A 139 -29.25 -0.67 44.28
CA CYS A 139 -28.24 0.11 43.54
C CYS A 139 -27.79 1.40 44.24
N ILE A 140 -28.47 1.84 45.30
CA ILE A 140 -28.09 3.04 46.06
C ILE A 140 -26.77 2.84 46.85
N PHE A 141 -26.36 1.59 47.10
CA PHE A 141 -25.18 1.29 47.95
C PHE A 141 -23.90 0.89 47.20
N ALA A 142 -23.89 0.86 45.86
CA ALA A 142 -22.72 0.41 45.10
C ALA A 142 -21.78 1.56 44.62
N TYR A 143 -22.07 2.81 44.98
CA TYR A 143 -21.30 4.01 44.59
C TYR A 143 -20.83 4.85 45.80
N LEU A 144 -20.58 4.22 46.95
CA LEU A 144 -19.86 4.80 48.09
C LEU A 144 -18.64 3.96 48.43
#